data_AF-A0A317J341-F1
#
_entry.id   AF-A0A317J341-F1
#
_cell.length_a   1.000
_cell.length_b   1.000
_cell.length_c   1.000
_cell.angle_alpha   90.00
_cell.angle_beta   90.00
_cell.angle_gamma   90.00
#
_symmetry.space_group_name_H-M   'P 1'
#
loop_
_entity.id
_entity.type
_entity.pdbx_description
1 polymer ?
#
loop_
_entity_poly.entity_id
_entity_poly.type
_entity_poly.pdbx_seq_one_letter_code
_entity_poly.pdbx_strand_id
1 'polypeptide(L)'
;MNNSENESKSNAPTAFAQTYFHGTKADLKIGDLIEVGVKSNYGQNKNAKYIYCTATLDAAIWGAELALGEGRQRIYLVEPTGPIENDPNLTDKKFPGNPTMSYRSKDPFKVVGEIALWQGHSEELLKHMREGLAKLGEQGIDAIED
;
A
#
# COMPACT_ATOMS: atom_id res chain seq x y z
N MET A 1 -22.55 -37.45 22.00
CA MET A 1 -21.98 -36.21 22.54
C MET A 1 -20.92 -35.73 21.59
N ASN A 2 -21.18 -34.66 20.85
CA ASN A 2 -20.39 -33.43 20.88
C ASN A 2 -21.01 -32.40 19.93
N ASN A 3 -21.32 -31.25 20.51
CA ASN A 3 -22.00 -30.10 19.95
C ASN A 3 -21.39 -29.67 18.62
N SER A 4 -22.21 -29.65 17.57
CA SER A 4 -22.06 -28.65 16.53
C SER A 4 -22.38 -27.29 17.17
N GLU A 5 -21.35 -26.53 17.50
CA GLU A 5 -21.47 -25.13 17.92
C GLU A 5 -22.16 -24.37 16.79
N ASN A 6 -23.45 -24.16 17.00
CA ASN A 6 -24.28 -23.32 16.16
C ASN A 6 -23.94 -21.89 16.60
N GLU A 7 -22.91 -21.30 16.01
CA GLU A 7 -22.57 -19.89 16.21
C GLU A 7 -23.82 -19.06 15.88
N SER A 8 -24.44 -18.52 16.94
CA SER A 8 -25.56 -17.60 16.81
C SER A 8 -25.04 -16.32 16.13
N LYS A 9 -25.14 -16.24 14.81
CA LYS A 9 -24.88 -14.99 14.08
C LYS A 9 -25.80 -13.92 14.64
N SER A 10 -25.23 -12.93 15.33
CA SER A 10 -25.99 -11.81 15.85
C SER A 10 -26.56 -11.00 14.67
N ASN A 11 -27.84 -10.65 14.73
CA ASN A 11 -28.47 -9.75 13.76
C ASN A 11 -28.12 -8.28 14.02
N ALA A 12 -27.08 -8.02 14.81
CA ALA A 12 -26.63 -6.68 15.10
C ALA A 12 -25.87 -6.12 13.88
N PRO A 13 -26.09 -4.84 13.53
CA PRO A 13 -25.29 -4.20 12.50
C PRO A 13 -23.82 -4.21 12.90
N THR A 14 -22.94 -4.60 11.97
CA THR A 14 -21.49 -4.57 12.15
C THR A 14 -20.92 -3.34 11.43
N ALA A 15 -19.88 -2.74 12.00
CA ALA A 15 -19.17 -1.63 11.37
C ALA A 15 -18.40 -2.13 10.15
N PHE A 16 -18.29 -1.29 9.13
CA PHE A 16 -17.38 -1.55 8.01
C PHE A 16 -15.94 -1.47 8.51
N ALA A 17 -15.11 -2.45 8.14
CA ALA A 17 -13.73 -2.48 8.56
C ALA A 17 -12.96 -1.29 7.97
N GLN A 18 -12.05 -0.71 8.76
CA GLN A 18 -11.19 0.36 8.27
C GLN A 18 -10.36 -0.14 7.08
N THR A 19 -10.47 0.56 5.96
CA THR A 19 -9.82 0.21 4.70
C THR A 19 -8.82 1.30 4.32
N TYR A 20 -7.74 0.91 3.63
CA TYR A 20 -6.68 1.78 3.14
C TYR A 20 -6.48 1.60 1.64
N PHE A 21 -5.68 2.47 1.03
CA PHE A 21 -5.26 2.36 -0.36
C PHE A 21 -3.88 1.73 -0.48
N HIS A 22 -3.70 0.91 -1.50
CA HIS A 22 -2.43 0.34 -1.91
C HIS A 22 -2.24 0.54 -3.41
N GLY A 23 -1.38 1.48 -3.79
CA GLY A 23 -1.03 1.74 -5.19
C GLY A 23 0.12 0.86 -5.64
N THR A 24 -0.08 0.06 -6.69
CA THR A 24 0.89 -0.92 -7.20
C THR A 24 0.77 -1.09 -8.72
N LYS A 25 1.63 -1.92 -9.31
CA LYS A 25 1.47 -2.44 -10.69
C LYS A 25 1.15 -3.93 -10.74
N ALA A 26 1.05 -4.59 -9.58
CA ALA A 26 0.64 -5.98 -9.50
C ALA A 26 -0.82 -6.15 -9.96
N ASP A 27 -1.10 -7.22 -10.71
CA ASP A 27 -2.45 -7.59 -11.12
C ASP A 27 -3.08 -8.49 -10.04
N LEU A 28 -3.82 -7.87 -9.13
CA LEU A 28 -4.47 -8.50 -7.98
C LEU A 28 -5.98 -8.61 -8.14
N LYS A 29 -6.56 -9.58 -7.46
CA LYS A 29 -8.01 -9.80 -7.40
C LYS A 29 -8.53 -9.57 -5.98
N ILE A 30 -9.83 -9.26 -5.86
CA ILE A 30 -10.51 -9.25 -4.56
C ILE A 30 -10.32 -10.61 -3.89
N GLY A 31 -9.92 -10.60 -2.62
CA GLY A 31 -9.59 -11.77 -1.83
C GLY A 31 -8.10 -12.15 -1.83
N ASP A 32 -7.29 -11.60 -2.75
CA ASP A 32 -5.84 -11.80 -2.71
C ASP A 32 -5.23 -11.18 -1.46
N LEU A 33 -4.15 -11.79 -0.97
CA LEU A 33 -3.28 -11.23 0.05
C LEU A 33 -2.05 -10.60 -0.61
N ILE A 34 -1.76 -9.37 -0.22
CA ILE A 34 -0.51 -8.69 -0.53
C ILE A 34 0.45 -9.00 0.60
N GLU A 35 1.58 -9.61 0.28
CA GLU A 35 2.57 -10.07 1.25
C GLU A 35 3.92 -9.39 1.02
N VAL A 36 4.78 -9.50 2.00
CA VAL A 36 6.16 -9.02 1.91
C VAL A 36 6.89 -9.75 0.77
N GLY A 37 7.61 -9.00 -0.07
CA GLY A 37 8.50 -9.52 -1.12
C GLY A 37 7.83 -10.10 -2.39
N VAL A 38 6.52 -10.37 -2.37
CA VAL A 38 5.74 -10.86 -3.52
C VAL A 38 4.54 -9.95 -3.75
N LYS A 39 4.35 -9.45 -4.98
CA LYS A 39 3.23 -8.57 -5.36
C LYS A 39 3.18 -7.20 -4.65
N SER A 40 4.25 -6.77 -3.98
CA SER A 40 4.35 -5.44 -3.38
C SER A 40 4.67 -4.34 -4.40
N ASN A 41 4.63 -3.08 -3.98
CA ASN A 41 4.99 -1.90 -4.78
C ASN A 41 6.41 -1.95 -5.36
N TYR A 42 7.27 -2.83 -4.83
CA TYR A 42 8.68 -2.96 -5.21
C TYR A 42 8.96 -4.22 -6.07
N GLY A 43 7.93 -4.88 -6.60
CA GLY A 43 8.11 -6.07 -7.45
C GLY A 43 8.61 -7.30 -6.68
N GLN A 44 9.40 -8.17 -7.33
CA GLN A 44 10.03 -9.34 -6.69
C GLN A 44 11.28 -8.96 -5.87
N ASN A 45 11.19 -7.95 -5.01
CA ASN A 45 12.27 -7.65 -4.07
C ASN A 45 12.17 -8.58 -2.86
N LYS A 46 12.92 -9.69 -2.88
CA LYS A 46 12.96 -10.69 -1.79
C LYS A 46 13.45 -10.13 -0.44
N ASN A 47 14.00 -8.92 -0.43
CA ASN A 47 14.51 -8.28 0.79
C ASN A 47 13.56 -7.26 1.40
N ALA A 48 12.42 -6.95 0.75
CA ALA A 48 11.41 -6.10 1.37
C ALA A 48 11.03 -6.69 2.74
N LYS A 49 10.87 -5.86 3.77
CA LYS A 49 10.41 -6.33 5.10
C LYS A 49 9.00 -5.85 5.43
N TYR A 50 8.45 -4.96 4.61
CA TYR A 50 7.19 -4.29 4.86
C TYR A 50 6.32 -4.17 3.60
N ILE A 51 5.01 -4.09 3.82
CA ILE A 51 3.99 -3.74 2.82
C ILE A 51 3.45 -2.36 3.20
N TYR A 52 3.17 -1.53 2.20
CA TYR A 52 2.81 -0.13 2.41
C TYR A 52 1.36 0.15 2.01
N CYS A 53 0.67 0.97 2.79
CA CYS A 53 -0.67 1.46 2.48
C CYS A 53 -0.84 2.91 2.96
N THR A 54 -1.92 3.57 2.56
CA THR A 54 -2.19 4.95 2.94
C THR A 54 -3.68 5.23 3.06
N ALA A 55 -4.05 6.20 3.90
CA ALA A 55 -5.42 6.70 3.98
C ALA A 55 -5.68 7.90 3.04
N THR A 56 -4.72 8.30 2.20
CA THR A 56 -4.91 9.37 1.19
C THR A 56 -4.80 8.83 -0.23
N LEU A 57 -5.68 9.31 -1.12
CA LEU A 57 -5.64 8.89 -2.53
C LEU A 57 -4.38 9.41 -3.23
N ASP A 58 -3.96 10.64 -2.94
CA ASP A 58 -2.77 11.24 -3.57
C ASP A 58 -1.49 10.43 -3.32
N ALA A 59 -1.28 9.95 -2.08
CA ALA A 59 -0.14 9.09 -1.79
C ALA A 59 -0.26 7.71 -2.47
N ALA A 60 -1.48 7.19 -2.63
CA ALA A 60 -1.71 5.93 -3.32
C ALA A 60 -1.44 6.04 -4.83
N ILE A 61 -1.78 7.18 -5.43
CA ILE A 61 -1.47 7.50 -6.83
C ILE A 61 0.06 7.46 -7.03
N TRP A 62 0.82 8.12 -6.16
CA TRP A 62 2.29 8.04 -6.18
C TRP A 62 2.79 6.60 -6.06
N GLY A 63 2.20 5.82 -5.13
CA GLY A 63 2.51 4.40 -4.98
C GLY A 63 2.34 3.62 -6.29
N ALA A 64 1.24 3.82 -7.01
CA ALA A 64 0.96 3.14 -8.27
C ALA A 64 1.88 3.59 -9.41
N GLU A 65 2.15 4.89 -9.53
CA GLU A 65 2.94 5.47 -10.63
C GLU A 65 4.45 5.23 -10.50
N LEU A 66 4.94 5.12 -9.26
CA LEU A 66 6.34 4.87 -8.93
C LEU A 66 6.63 3.39 -8.67
N ALA A 67 5.60 2.54 -8.55
CA ALA A 67 5.78 1.10 -8.38
C ALA A 67 6.65 0.50 -9.48
N LEU A 68 7.47 -0.48 -9.08
CA LEU A 68 8.36 -1.19 -9.99
C LEU A 68 7.59 -2.16 -10.91
N GLY A 69 8.15 -2.40 -12.09
CA GLY A 69 7.58 -3.29 -13.11
C GLY A 69 6.85 -2.57 -14.25
N GLU A 70 6.46 -3.36 -15.25
CA GLU A 70 5.84 -2.91 -16.50
C GLU A 70 4.31 -3.06 -16.51
N GLY A 71 3.73 -3.55 -15.41
CA GLY A 71 2.30 -3.72 -15.26
C GLY A 71 1.53 -2.39 -15.29
N ARG A 72 0.22 -2.50 -15.52
CA ARG A 72 -0.69 -1.36 -15.42
C ARG A 72 -0.70 -0.84 -13.97
N GLN A 73 -0.68 0.48 -13.81
CA GLN A 73 -0.84 1.14 -12.51
C GLN A 73 -2.25 0.91 -11.97
N ARG A 74 -2.36 0.51 -10.71
CA ARG A 74 -3.61 0.16 -10.04
C ARG A 74 -3.61 0.64 -8.60
N ILE A 75 -4.79 0.93 -8.07
CA ILE A 75 -4.97 1.31 -6.66
C ILE A 75 -6.02 0.39 -6.06
N TYR A 76 -5.61 -0.41 -5.08
CA TYR A 76 -6.47 -1.35 -4.39
C TYR A 76 -6.95 -0.79 -3.05
N LEU A 77 -8.18 -1.16 -2.69
CA LEU A 77 -8.72 -1.03 -1.34
C LEU A 77 -8.30 -2.27 -0.55
N VAL A 78 -7.67 -2.06 0.61
CA VAL A 78 -7.07 -3.14 1.39
C VAL A 78 -7.40 -3.05 2.88
N GLU A 79 -7.62 -4.20 3.48
CA GLU A 79 -7.79 -4.39 4.91
C GLU A 79 -6.52 -4.98 5.52
N PRO A 80 -5.92 -4.37 6.55
CA PRO A 80 -4.80 -4.96 7.27
C PRO A 80 -5.23 -6.23 8.02
N THR A 81 -4.45 -7.30 7.92
CA THR A 81 -4.68 -8.52 8.73
C THR A 81 -3.98 -8.47 10.08
N GLY A 82 -3.18 -7.43 10.33
CA GLY A 82 -2.42 -7.21 11.55
C GLY A 82 -2.17 -5.71 11.80
N PRO A 83 -1.35 -5.37 12.81
CA PRO A 83 -1.03 -3.98 13.13
C PRO A 83 -0.33 -3.26 11.97
N ILE A 84 -0.58 -1.96 11.87
CA ILE A 84 0.12 -1.04 10.97
C ILE A 84 0.83 0.03 11.79
N GLU A 85 1.98 0.51 11.31
CA GLU A 85 2.74 1.60 11.90
C GLU A 85 2.94 2.73 10.88
N ASN A 86 3.22 3.95 11.35
CA ASN A 86 3.55 5.07 10.46
C ASN A 86 4.75 4.72 9.58
N ASP A 87 4.67 5.07 8.29
CA ASP A 87 5.79 4.92 7.37
C ASP A 87 6.91 5.91 7.74
N PRO A 88 8.08 5.43 8.18
CA PRO A 88 9.17 6.31 8.56
C PRO A 88 9.74 7.09 7.37
N ASN A 89 9.55 6.64 6.12
CA ASN A 89 10.04 7.36 4.94
C ASN A 89 9.25 8.66 4.69
N LEU A 90 8.03 8.76 5.23
CA LEU A 90 7.11 9.87 4.97
C LEU A 90 6.66 10.61 6.24
N THR A 91 6.95 10.05 7.42
CA THR A 91 6.59 10.62 8.73
C THR A 91 7.76 11.38 9.34
N ASP A 92 7.52 12.59 9.82
CA ASP A 92 8.54 13.45 10.47
C ASP A 92 9.80 13.69 9.61
N LYS A 93 9.66 13.65 8.29
CA LYS A 93 10.74 13.96 7.34
C LYS A 93 10.69 15.43 6.91
N LYS A 94 9.93 15.72 5.85
CA LYS A 94 9.79 17.09 5.32
C LYS A 94 8.84 17.94 6.15
N PHE A 95 7.84 17.31 6.76
CA PHE A 95 6.80 17.95 7.56
C PHE A 95 6.61 17.17 8.87
N PRO A 96 6.19 17.84 9.95
CA PRO A 96 5.91 17.17 11.22
C PRO A 96 4.70 16.24 11.11
N GLY A 97 4.77 15.10 11.79
CA GLY A 97 3.76 14.05 11.80
C GLY A 97 3.68 13.26 10.50
N ASN A 98 2.51 12.66 10.26
CA ASN A 98 2.22 11.83 9.09
C ASN A 98 1.11 12.46 8.22
N PRO A 99 1.38 13.57 7.51
CA PRO A 99 0.37 14.30 6.75
C PRO A 99 -0.16 13.50 5.54
N THR A 100 0.63 12.56 5.01
CA THR A 100 0.20 11.68 3.92
C THR A 100 -0.63 10.50 4.41
N MET A 101 -0.73 10.32 5.73
CA MET A 101 -1.34 9.16 6.38
C MET A 101 -0.84 7.86 5.75
N SER A 102 0.49 7.74 5.60
CA SER A 102 1.15 6.57 5.03
C SER A 102 1.62 5.64 6.13
N TYR A 103 1.43 4.35 5.91
CA TYR A 103 1.66 3.31 6.90
C TYR A 103 2.38 2.12 6.27
N ARG A 104 2.94 1.27 7.13
CA ARG A 104 3.53 0.01 6.74
C ARG A 104 3.16 -1.11 7.70
N SER A 105 3.20 -2.36 7.24
CA SER A 105 2.99 -3.56 8.05
C SER A 105 3.88 -4.71 7.60
N LYS A 106 4.13 -5.65 8.51
CA LYS A 106 4.74 -6.96 8.20
C LYS A 106 3.68 -8.01 7.92
N ASP A 107 2.45 -7.79 8.41
CA ASP A 107 1.32 -8.67 8.19
C ASP A 107 0.66 -8.36 6.83
N PRO A 108 0.08 -9.37 6.17
CA PRO A 108 -0.54 -9.18 4.87
C PRO A 108 -1.66 -8.14 4.83
N PHE A 109 -1.91 -7.61 3.64
CA PHE A 109 -3.11 -6.82 3.37
C PHE A 109 -4.05 -7.60 2.46
N LYS A 110 -5.32 -7.70 2.84
CA LYS A 110 -6.34 -8.36 2.03
C LYS A 110 -6.97 -7.35 1.06
N VAL A 111 -6.97 -7.67 -0.23
CA VAL A 111 -7.64 -6.86 -1.25
C VAL A 111 -9.15 -7.03 -1.13
N VAL A 112 -9.86 -5.92 -0.94
CA VAL A 112 -11.33 -5.89 -0.84
C VAL A 112 -11.99 -5.10 -1.96
N GLY A 113 -11.21 -4.39 -2.79
CA GLY A 113 -11.70 -3.68 -3.97
C GLY A 113 -10.57 -3.03 -4.77
N GLU A 114 -10.94 -2.39 -5.87
CA GLU A 114 -10.04 -1.60 -6.73
C GLU A 114 -10.70 -0.27 -7.07
N ILE A 115 -9.94 0.83 -7.03
CA ILE A 115 -10.39 2.14 -7.49
C ILE A 115 -10.29 2.17 -9.01
N ALA A 116 -11.44 2.14 -9.66
CA ALA A 116 -11.54 2.07 -11.12
C ALA A 116 -11.17 3.39 -11.82
N LEU A 117 -11.47 4.52 -11.18
CA LEU A 117 -11.30 5.86 -11.75
C LEU A 117 -10.50 6.73 -10.80
N TRP A 118 -9.34 7.17 -11.25
CA TRP A 118 -8.48 8.14 -10.58
C TRP A 118 -7.66 8.88 -11.63
N GLN A 119 -7.26 10.11 -11.30
CA GLN A 119 -6.46 10.96 -12.17
C GLN A 119 -5.01 10.89 -11.71
N GLY A 120 -4.12 10.41 -12.58
CA GLY A 120 -2.69 10.42 -12.31
C GLY A 120 -2.10 11.82 -12.41
N HIS A 121 -0.85 11.94 -11.95
CA HIS A 121 -0.06 13.16 -12.08
C HIS A 121 0.31 13.44 -13.53
N SER A 122 0.69 14.68 -13.83
CA SER A 122 1.17 15.03 -15.17
C SER A 122 2.47 14.30 -15.50
N GLU A 123 2.69 14.00 -16.78
CA GLU A 123 3.92 13.33 -17.22
C GLU A 123 5.18 14.10 -16.83
N GLU A 124 5.12 15.44 -16.89
CA GLU A 124 6.21 16.32 -16.47
C GLU A 124 6.52 16.17 -14.98
N LEU A 125 5.50 16.13 -14.12
CA LEU A 125 5.68 15.98 -12.68
C LEU A 125 6.22 14.59 -12.33
N LEU A 126 5.70 13.55 -13.00
CA LEU A 126 6.20 12.19 -12.87
C LEU A 126 7.67 12.06 -13.26
N LYS A 127 8.04 12.69 -14.38
CA LYS A 127 9.43 12.70 -14.87
C LYS A 127 10.35 13.37 -13.84
N HIS A 128 10.00 14.56 -13.37
CA HIS A 128 10.78 15.27 -12.36
C HIS A 128 10.94 14.46 -11.07
N MET A 129 9.88 13.78 -10.62
CA MET A 129 9.95 12.95 -9.42
C MET A 129 10.90 11.76 -9.62
N ARG A 130 10.77 11.03 -10.74
CA ARG A 130 11.64 9.88 -11.06
C ARG A 130 13.11 10.29 -11.16
N GLU A 131 13.39 11.43 -11.79
CA GLU A 131 14.76 11.97 -11.87
C GLU A 131 15.29 12.37 -10.49
N GLY A 132 14.45 12.93 -9.62
CA GLY A 132 14.80 13.23 -8.23
C GLY A 132 15.16 11.97 -7.43
N LEU A 133 14.34 10.93 -7.53
CA LEU A 133 14.58 9.64 -6.87
C LEU A 133 15.86 8.96 -7.40
N ALA A 134 16.10 9.01 -8.72
CA ALA A 134 17.31 8.45 -9.32
C ALA A 134 18.58 9.13 -8.79
N LYS A 135 18.58 10.47 -8.69
CA LYS A 135 19.71 11.24 -8.13
C LYS A 135 19.97 10.93 -6.66
N LEU A 136 18.93 10.69 -5.87
CA LEU A 136 19.08 10.28 -4.46
C LEU A 136 19.70 8.88 -4.35
N GLY A 137 19.26 7.95 -5.20
CA GLY A 137 19.83 6.60 -5.30
C GLY A 137 21.32 6.61 -5.68
N GLU A 138 21.73 7.46 -6.64
CA GLU A 138 23.14 7.64 -7.00
C GLU A 138 24.01 8.16 -5.84
N GLN A 139 23.41 8.89 -4.89
CA GLN A 139 24.08 9.42 -3.71
C GLN A 139 24.14 8.41 -2.54
N GLY A 140 23.64 7.18 -2.74
CA GLY A 140 23.55 6.16 -1.69
C GLY A 140 22.53 6.49 -0.60
N ILE A 141 21.65 7.46 -0.85
CA ILE A 141 20.50 7.73 0.01
C ILE A 141 19.37 6.86 -0.52
N ASP A 142 19.36 5.59 -0.09
CA ASP A 142 18.19 4.75 -0.30
C ASP A 142 17.04 5.34 0.51
N ALA A 143 16.07 5.93 -0.20
CA ALA A 143 14.86 6.50 0.39
C ALA A 143 13.90 5.43 0.97
N ILE A 144 14.33 4.17 0.98
CA ILE A 144 13.53 3.01 1.34
C ILE A 144 14.26 2.29 2.46
N GLU A 145 13.87 2.59 3.71
CA GLU A 145 14.21 1.70 4.83
C GLU A 145 13.42 0.38 4.66
N ASP A 146 14.05 -0.61 4.02
CA ASP A 146 13.61 -2.02 3.96
C ASP A 146 13.77 -2.69 5.32
#